data_AF-A0A7H8N357-F1
#
_entry.id   AF-A0A7H8N357-F1
#
_cell.length_a   1.000
_cell.length_b   1.000
_cell.length_c   1.000
_cell.angle_alpha   90.00
_cell.angle_beta   90.00
_cell.angle_gamma   90.00
#
_symmetry.space_group_name_H-M   'P 1'
#
loop_
_entity.id
_entity.type
_entity.pdbx_description
1 polymer ?
#
loop_
_entity_poly.entity_id
_entity_poly.type
_entity_poly.pdbx_seq_one_letter_code
_entity_poly.pdbx_strand_id
1 'polypeptide(L)'
;MSRRIDTYGNTSGTSAEATSWVSQSNLTKTAKNELATFTRNFPSLAFRKETEAYLDMVERRDGLRIPSWLREIRLVLGYAETPMPARFSAYDHDCARADIVQKVWYKFGLGVMASDDRSVFMEFAKLYPIGSWVENDRSYLAISLEDDSDQKIYECAREDLIDNLADDEPPYGSIDVVFDTYPRMLSRILAFKSPEGDILYAEDR
;
A
#
# COMPACT_ATOMS: atom_id res chain seq x y z
N MET A 1 12.37 -20.98 -15.99
CA MET A 1 12.55 -20.25 -14.70
C MET A 1 11.70 -20.94 -13.65
N SER A 2 12.29 -21.36 -12.53
CA SER A 2 11.58 -22.08 -11.46
C SER A 2 10.83 -21.06 -10.59
N ARG A 3 9.52 -21.26 -10.37
CA ARG A 3 8.73 -20.40 -9.45
C ARG A 3 9.27 -20.57 -8.03
N ARG A 4 9.62 -19.46 -7.37
CA ARG A 4 9.89 -19.46 -5.94
C ARG A 4 8.58 -19.28 -5.19
N ILE A 5 8.31 -20.20 -4.29
CA ILE A 5 7.18 -20.16 -3.36
C ILE A 5 7.77 -19.88 -1.98
N ASP A 6 7.28 -18.85 -1.29
CA ASP A 6 7.73 -18.54 0.07
C ASP A 6 7.02 -19.41 1.13
N THR A 7 7.38 -19.23 2.40
CA THR A 7 6.82 -19.98 3.54
C THR A 7 5.29 -19.89 3.65
N TYR A 8 4.66 -18.86 3.05
CA TYR A 8 3.21 -18.66 3.05
C TYR A 8 2.55 -19.01 1.72
N GLY A 9 3.28 -19.64 0.80
CA GLY A 9 2.75 -20.03 -0.49
C GLY A 9 2.71 -18.88 -1.51
N ASN A 10 3.26 -17.70 -1.19
CA ASN A 10 3.18 -16.57 -2.12
C ASN A 10 3.92 -16.90 -3.40
N THR A 11 3.37 -16.43 -4.52
CA THR A 11 3.94 -16.69 -5.85
C THR A 11 4.69 -15.45 -6.31
N SER A 12 5.97 -15.61 -6.63
CA SER A 12 6.78 -14.60 -7.31
C SER A 12 6.76 -14.81 -8.83
N GLY A 13 6.81 -13.72 -9.59
CA GLY A 13 6.80 -13.75 -11.04
C GLY A 13 7.37 -12.47 -11.65
N THR A 14 7.79 -12.57 -12.90
CA THR A 14 8.26 -11.44 -13.71
C THR A 14 7.13 -10.43 -14.00
N SER A 15 7.47 -9.23 -14.48
CA SER A 15 6.48 -8.26 -14.97
C SER A 15 5.48 -8.86 -15.99
N ALA A 16 5.95 -9.72 -16.90
CA ALA A 16 5.10 -10.39 -17.88
C ALA A 16 4.10 -11.36 -17.22
N GLU A 17 4.54 -12.13 -16.23
CA GLU A 17 3.66 -13.02 -15.46
C GLU A 17 2.66 -12.22 -14.61
N ALA A 18 3.11 -11.15 -13.96
CA ALA A 18 2.27 -10.26 -13.17
C ALA A 18 1.17 -9.59 -14.01
N THR A 19 1.53 -9.11 -15.21
CA THR A 19 0.58 -8.56 -16.18
C THR A 19 -0.45 -9.62 -16.61
N SER A 20 -0.01 -10.87 -16.79
CA SER A 20 -0.90 -12.00 -17.07
C SER A 20 -1.88 -12.24 -15.92
N TRP A 21 -1.41 -12.28 -14.66
CA TRP A 21 -2.28 -12.44 -13.48
C TRP A 21 -3.36 -11.36 -13.41
N VAL A 22 -2.98 -10.10 -13.63
CA VAL A 22 -3.91 -8.97 -13.65
C VAL A 22 -4.95 -9.14 -14.75
N SER A 23 -4.54 -9.44 -15.98
CA SER A 23 -5.46 -9.57 -17.12
C SER A 23 -6.50 -10.69 -16.94
N GLN A 24 -6.09 -11.81 -16.33
CA GLN A 24 -6.92 -13.00 -16.09
C GLN A 24 -7.81 -12.91 -14.84
N SER A 25 -7.62 -11.90 -13.99
CA SER A 25 -8.41 -11.73 -12.76
C SER A 25 -9.88 -11.35 -13.03
N ASN A 26 -10.72 -11.34 -11.99
CA ASN A 26 -12.09 -10.83 -12.07
C ASN A 26 -12.22 -9.36 -11.70
N LEU A 27 -11.09 -8.66 -11.47
CA LEU A 27 -11.06 -7.25 -11.12
C LEU A 27 -11.74 -6.39 -12.20
N THR A 28 -12.21 -5.21 -11.79
CA THR A 28 -12.80 -4.24 -12.70
C THR A 28 -11.80 -3.81 -13.78
N LYS A 29 -12.30 -3.36 -14.94
CA LYS A 29 -11.46 -2.88 -16.05
C LYS A 29 -10.52 -1.76 -15.60
N THR A 30 -11.00 -0.84 -14.76
CA THR A 30 -10.20 0.26 -14.21
C THR A 30 -9.06 -0.25 -13.36
N ALA A 31 -9.34 -1.11 -12.37
CA ALA A 31 -8.31 -1.69 -11.51
C ALA A 31 -7.28 -2.50 -12.32
N LYS A 32 -7.72 -3.29 -13.31
CA LYS A 32 -6.81 -4.01 -14.21
C LYS A 32 -5.88 -3.08 -14.96
N ASN A 33 -6.38 -1.97 -15.49
CA ASN A 33 -5.56 -1.02 -16.23
C ASN A 33 -4.51 -0.34 -15.33
N GLU A 34 -4.88 0.00 -14.09
CA GLU A 34 -3.98 0.63 -13.13
C GLU A 34 -2.88 -0.32 -12.67
N LEU A 35 -3.23 -1.58 -12.32
CA LEU A 35 -2.25 -2.60 -11.96
C LEU A 35 -1.34 -2.97 -13.16
N ALA A 36 -1.88 -3.06 -14.37
CA ALA A 36 -1.08 -3.32 -15.57
C ALA A 36 -0.15 -2.15 -15.91
N THR A 37 -0.54 -0.91 -15.59
CA THR A 37 0.36 0.25 -15.70
C THR A 37 1.50 0.13 -14.71
N PHE A 38 1.21 -0.23 -13.46
CA PHE A 38 2.24 -0.47 -12.46
C PHE A 38 3.23 -1.57 -12.89
N THR A 39 2.78 -2.73 -13.36
CA THR A 39 3.69 -3.82 -13.77
C THR A 39 4.53 -3.46 -14.98
N ARG A 40 3.95 -2.76 -15.96
CA ARG A 40 4.65 -2.32 -17.18
C ARG A 40 5.70 -1.25 -16.91
N ASN A 41 5.44 -0.33 -15.97
CA ASN A 41 6.37 0.73 -15.63
C ASN A 41 7.69 0.21 -15.03
N PHE A 42 7.71 -1.03 -14.53
CA PHE A 42 8.88 -1.64 -13.90
C PHE A 42 9.14 -3.06 -14.43
N PRO A 43 9.54 -3.21 -15.70
CA PRO A 43 9.65 -4.52 -16.34
C PRO A 43 10.80 -5.37 -15.79
N SER A 44 11.81 -4.73 -15.19
CA SER A 44 12.95 -5.40 -14.55
C SER A 44 12.63 -5.95 -13.15
N LEU A 45 11.49 -5.59 -12.56
CA LEU A 45 11.09 -6.08 -11.24
C LEU A 45 10.40 -7.43 -11.31
N ALA A 46 10.57 -8.18 -10.22
CA ALA A 46 9.70 -9.28 -9.87
C ALA A 46 8.58 -8.78 -8.96
N PHE A 47 7.41 -9.39 -9.09
CA PHE A 47 6.20 -9.06 -8.36
C PHE A 47 5.69 -10.27 -7.60
N ARG A 48 4.99 -10.01 -6.50
CA ARG A 48 4.41 -11.03 -5.64
C ARG A 48 2.90 -11.02 -5.73
N LYS A 49 2.33 -12.22 -5.85
CA LYS A 49 0.92 -12.53 -5.62
C LYS A 49 0.77 -13.17 -4.25
N GLU A 50 -0.11 -12.62 -3.41
CA GLU A 50 -0.32 -13.15 -2.06
C GLU A 50 -1.32 -14.31 -2.06
N THR A 51 -1.26 -15.14 -1.03
CA THR A 51 -2.21 -16.25 -0.83
C THR A 51 -3.26 -15.92 0.22
N GLU A 52 -4.38 -16.65 0.18
CA GLU A 52 -5.39 -16.64 1.24
C GLU A 52 -4.75 -16.93 2.60
N ALA A 53 -3.86 -17.92 2.67
CA ALA A 53 -3.19 -18.31 3.90
C ALA A 53 -2.34 -17.18 4.51
N TYR A 54 -1.66 -16.39 3.66
CA TYR A 54 -0.92 -15.21 4.10
C TYR A 54 -1.87 -14.14 4.64
N LEU A 55 -2.93 -13.80 3.91
CA LEU A 55 -3.90 -12.77 4.34
C LEU A 55 -4.63 -13.18 5.62
N ASP A 56 -5.00 -14.46 5.77
CA ASP A 56 -5.58 -15.00 7.00
C ASP A 56 -4.62 -14.93 8.18
N MET A 57 -3.32 -15.13 7.93
CA MET A 57 -2.30 -14.96 8.97
C MET A 57 -2.20 -13.50 9.40
N VAL A 58 -2.24 -12.55 8.46
CA VAL A 58 -2.25 -11.10 8.76
C VAL A 58 -3.48 -10.72 9.58
N GLU A 59 -4.67 -11.17 9.17
CA GLU A 59 -5.92 -10.94 9.92
C GLU A 59 -5.87 -11.49 11.34
N ARG A 60 -5.33 -12.70 11.53
CA ARG A 60 -5.15 -13.29 12.87
C ARG A 60 -4.12 -12.54 13.70
N ARG A 61 -2.99 -12.17 13.11
CA ARG A 61 -1.90 -11.42 13.78
C ARG A 61 -2.43 -10.08 14.28
N ASP A 62 -3.21 -9.38 13.46
CA ASP A 62 -3.66 -8.03 13.75
C ASP A 62 -5.07 -7.98 14.34
N GLY A 63 -5.73 -9.13 14.54
CA GLY A 63 -7.07 -9.20 15.12
C GLY A 63 -8.11 -8.37 14.36
N LEU A 64 -8.04 -8.35 13.02
CA LEU A 64 -8.93 -7.58 12.14
C LEU A 64 -9.39 -8.40 10.94
N ARG A 65 -10.32 -7.85 10.16
CA ARG A 65 -10.64 -8.35 8.82
C ARG A 65 -10.14 -7.35 7.78
N ILE A 66 -9.35 -7.83 6.83
CA ILE A 66 -8.90 -7.00 5.71
C ILE A 66 -10.10 -6.83 4.79
N PRO A 67 -10.39 -5.60 4.30
CA PRO A 67 -11.53 -5.41 3.44
C PRO A 67 -11.51 -6.30 2.21
N SER A 68 -12.71 -6.77 1.84
CA SER A 68 -12.89 -7.76 0.78
C SER A 68 -12.27 -7.32 -0.55
N TRP A 69 -12.42 -6.04 -0.90
CA TRP A 69 -11.82 -5.43 -2.08
C TRP A 69 -10.29 -5.46 -2.04
N LEU A 70 -9.67 -5.21 -0.89
CA LEU A 70 -8.22 -5.20 -0.77
C LEU A 70 -7.69 -6.63 -0.84
N ARG A 71 -8.37 -7.58 -0.21
CA ARG A 71 -8.03 -9.01 -0.32
C ARG A 71 -8.03 -9.46 -1.78
N GLU A 72 -9.09 -9.17 -2.53
CA GLU A 72 -9.19 -9.56 -3.95
C GLU A 72 -8.00 -9.01 -4.77
N ILE A 73 -7.63 -7.75 -4.55
CA ILE A 73 -6.52 -7.11 -5.25
C ILE A 73 -5.18 -7.75 -4.87
N ARG A 74 -4.94 -7.96 -3.58
CA ARG A 74 -3.67 -8.54 -3.06
C ARG A 74 -3.49 -10.00 -3.46
N LEU A 75 -4.59 -10.74 -3.61
CA LEU A 75 -4.61 -12.07 -4.20
C LEU A 75 -4.32 -12.09 -5.69
N VAL A 76 -4.37 -10.96 -6.41
CA VAL A 76 -4.01 -10.86 -7.83
C VAL A 76 -2.60 -10.31 -8.00
N LEU A 77 -2.32 -9.19 -7.34
CA LEU A 77 -1.04 -8.51 -7.33
C LEU A 77 -0.85 -7.79 -6.00
N GLY A 78 0.06 -8.31 -5.18
CA GLY A 78 0.41 -7.72 -3.88
C GLY A 78 1.24 -6.45 -4.06
N TYR A 79 2.50 -6.63 -4.46
CA TYR A 79 3.48 -5.55 -4.64
C TYR A 79 4.72 -6.06 -5.40
N ALA A 80 5.81 -5.29 -5.43
CA ALA A 80 7.14 -5.79 -5.78
C ALA A 80 7.56 -6.93 -4.82
N GLU A 81 8.24 -7.96 -5.34
CA GLU A 81 8.69 -9.12 -4.56
C GLU A 81 9.66 -8.72 -3.46
N THR A 82 10.68 -7.93 -3.82
CA THR A 82 11.64 -7.38 -2.87
C THR A 82 11.04 -6.15 -2.20
N PRO A 83 10.93 -6.11 -0.86
CA PRO A 83 10.47 -4.92 -0.16
C PRO A 83 11.43 -3.76 -0.40
N MET A 84 10.98 -2.78 -1.17
CA MET A 84 11.73 -1.56 -1.48
C MET A 84 10.86 -0.35 -1.19
N PRO A 85 11.44 0.71 -0.58
CA PRO A 85 10.75 1.98 -0.49
C PRO A 85 10.40 2.49 -1.88
N ALA A 86 9.23 3.10 -2.01
CA ALA A 86 8.77 3.67 -3.26
C ALA A 86 8.32 5.10 -3.08
N ARG A 87 8.38 5.84 -4.18
CA ARG A 87 8.08 7.27 -4.23
C ARG A 87 7.03 7.49 -5.27
N PHE A 88 6.07 8.37 -5.00
CA PHE A 88 4.97 8.63 -5.94
C PHE A 88 5.24 9.85 -6.82
N SER A 89 4.57 9.90 -7.97
CA SER A 89 4.47 11.12 -8.79
C SER A 89 3.73 12.23 -8.09
N ALA A 90 2.60 11.89 -7.48
CA ALA A 90 1.55 12.81 -7.07
C ALA A 90 0.51 11.99 -6.31
N TYR A 91 -0.19 12.65 -5.39
CA TYR A 91 -1.49 12.20 -4.90
C TYR A 91 -2.59 12.54 -5.91
N ASP A 92 -3.74 11.88 -5.80
CA ASP A 92 -4.92 12.22 -6.59
C ASP A 92 -5.68 13.43 -6.00
N HIS A 93 -5.50 13.68 -4.70
CA HIS A 93 -6.14 14.75 -3.95
C HIS A 93 -5.09 15.63 -3.27
N ASP A 94 -5.47 16.88 -3.00
CA ASP A 94 -4.63 17.79 -2.23
C ASP A 94 -4.68 17.40 -0.74
N CYS A 95 -3.53 17.48 -0.07
CA CYS A 95 -3.38 17.19 1.35
C CYS A 95 -2.16 17.94 1.90
N ALA A 96 -1.97 17.93 3.22
CA ALA A 96 -0.87 18.63 3.87
C ALA A 96 0.53 18.26 3.33
N ARG A 97 0.70 17.09 2.71
CA ARG A 97 1.97 16.57 2.21
C ARG A 97 2.04 16.44 0.68
N ALA A 98 1.05 16.95 -0.05
CA ALA A 98 0.98 16.81 -1.51
C ALA A 98 2.17 17.48 -2.23
N ASP A 99 2.72 18.56 -1.68
CA ASP A 99 3.84 19.33 -2.23
C ASP A 99 5.22 18.62 -2.10
N ILE A 100 5.33 17.67 -1.17
CA ILE A 100 6.56 16.92 -0.90
C ILE A 100 6.52 15.47 -1.36
N VAL A 101 5.40 14.96 -1.88
CA VAL A 101 5.23 13.54 -2.23
C VAL A 101 6.32 12.98 -3.18
N GLN A 102 6.89 13.81 -4.05
CA GLN A 102 7.99 13.44 -4.97
C GLN A 102 9.38 13.44 -4.30
N LYS A 103 9.48 13.76 -3.02
CA LYS A 103 10.73 13.86 -2.25
C LYS A 103 10.82 12.79 -1.15
N VAL A 104 9.74 12.07 -0.90
CA VAL A 104 9.60 11.13 0.23
C VAL A 104 9.52 9.70 -0.23
N TRP A 105 9.93 8.76 0.63
CA TRP A 105 9.91 7.33 0.34
C TRP A 105 8.99 6.59 1.29
N TYR A 106 8.09 5.78 0.75
CA TYR A 106 7.15 4.94 1.50
C TYR A 106 7.57 3.48 1.45
N LYS A 107 7.65 2.83 2.61
CA LYS A 107 7.71 1.38 2.71
C LYS A 107 6.29 0.83 2.78
N PHE A 108 5.99 -0.19 1.98
CA PHE A 108 4.67 -0.82 1.97
C PHE A 108 4.65 -2.15 2.72
N GLY A 109 3.48 -2.44 3.28
CA GLY A 109 3.18 -3.70 3.94
C GLY A 109 1.88 -3.59 4.70
N LEU A 110 1.21 -4.72 4.93
CA LEU A 110 -0.01 -4.73 5.74
C LEU A 110 0.36 -4.64 7.23
N GLY A 111 -0.18 -3.62 7.90
CA GLY A 111 0.06 -3.36 9.33
C GLY A 111 1.44 -2.77 9.60
N VAL A 112 1.87 -1.81 8.77
CA VAL A 112 3.16 -1.11 8.94
C VAL A 112 3.08 -0.05 10.04
N MET A 113 2.98 -0.51 11.28
CA MET A 113 3.01 0.33 12.48
C MET A 113 3.74 -0.38 13.62
N ALA A 114 4.20 0.39 14.61
CA ALA A 114 4.72 -0.16 15.84
C ALA A 114 3.57 -0.73 16.69
N SER A 115 3.87 -1.69 17.56
CA SER A 115 2.84 -2.39 18.34
C SER A 115 2.11 -1.47 19.33
N ASP A 116 2.81 -0.46 19.84
CA ASP A 116 2.29 0.59 20.72
C ASP A 116 1.39 1.59 20.00
N ASP A 117 1.48 1.70 18.67
CA ASP A 117 0.64 2.59 17.86
C ASP A 117 -0.72 1.99 17.49
N ARG A 118 -0.93 0.72 17.83
CA ARG A 118 -2.14 -0.02 17.49
C ARG A 118 -3.40 0.71 17.99
N SER A 119 -3.40 1.20 19.23
CA SER A 119 -4.56 1.88 19.81
C SER A 119 -4.86 3.19 19.08
N VAL A 120 -3.83 3.94 18.69
CA VAL A 120 -3.96 5.20 17.96
C VAL A 120 -4.57 4.96 16.57
N PHE A 121 -4.00 4.06 15.78
CA PHE A 121 -4.47 3.82 14.41
C PHE A 121 -5.78 3.03 14.37
N MET A 122 -5.82 1.86 14.99
CA MET A 122 -6.93 0.92 14.77
C MET A 122 -8.11 1.16 15.71
N GLU A 123 -7.86 1.55 16.97
CA GLU A 123 -8.92 1.66 17.96
C GLU A 123 -9.53 3.07 17.98
N PHE A 124 -8.70 4.11 17.91
CA PHE A 124 -9.11 5.51 17.87
C PHE A 124 -9.42 5.97 16.45
N ALA A 125 -8.44 5.97 15.54
CA ALA A 125 -8.61 6.52 14.19
C ALA A 125 -9.37 5.58 13.22
N LYS A 126 -9.60 4.32 13.60
CA LYS A 126 -10.21 3.28 12.75
C LYS A 126 -9.51 3.14 11.38
N LEU A 127 -8.19 3.24 11.37
CA LEU A 127 -7.33 3.11 10.21
C LEU A 127 -6.44 1.87 10.32
N TYR A 128 -6.14 1.25 9.18
CA TYR A 128 -5.14 0.19 9.08
C TYR A 128 -3.98 0.61 8.17
N PRO A 129 -2.78 0.85 8.72
CA PRO A 129 -1.62 1.28 7.95
C PRO A 129 -1.16 0.24 6.91
N ILE A 130 -0.99 0.69 5.68
CA ILE A 130 -0.53 -0.08 4.51
C ILE A 130 0.77 0.47 3.89
N GLY A 131 1.19 1.68 4.31
CA GLY A 131 2.48 2.29 3.96
C GLY A 131 2.97 3.21 5.09
N SER A 132 4.29 3.33 5.27
CA SER A 132 4.90 4.28 6.21
C SER A 132 6.06 5.04 5.56
N TRP A 133 6.19 6.32 5.88
CA TRP A 133 7.27 7.17 5.38
C TRP A 133 8.60 6.81 6.07
N VAL A 134 9.58 6.33 5.30
CA VAL A 134 10.84 5.75 5.78
C VAL A 134 11.76 6.70 6.57
N GLU A 135 11.93 7.96 6.14
CA GLU A 135 12.99 8.80 6.72
C GLU A 135 12.74 9.21 8.17
N ASN A 136 11.48 9.44 8.56
CA ASN A 136 11.14 10.01 9.87
C ASN A 136 9.82 9.48 10.45
N ASP A 137 9.18 8.47 9.85
CA ASP A 137 7.87 7.93 10.25
C ASP A 137 6.76 9.00 10.41
N ARG A 138 6.90 10.15 9.73
CA ARG A 138 6.02 11.33 9.86
C ARG A 138 4.63 11.18 9.24
N SER A 139 4.40 10.07 8.54
CA SER A 139 3.22 9.89 7.71
C SER A 139 3.00 8.43 7.41
N TYR A 140 1.73 8.04 7.44
CA TYR A 140 1.25 6.71 7.14
C TYR A 140 0.23 6.80 6.02
N LEU A 141 0.29 5.82 5.12
CA LEU A 141 -0.79 5.52 4.20
C LEU A 141 -1.64 4.44 4.85
N ALA A 142 -2.95 4.62 4.90
CA ALA A 142 -3.86 3.70 5.56
C ALA A 142 -5.15 3.50 4.77
N ILE A 143 -5.88 2.45 5.11
CA ILE A 143 -7.26 2.21 4.68
C ILE A 143 -8.21 2.39 5.85
N SER A 144 -9.46 2.74 5.57
CA SER A 144 -10.51 2.78 6.59
C SER A 144 -10.87 1.37 7.06
N LEU A 145 -11.13 1.23 8.36
CA LEU A 145 -11.73 0.04 8.99
C LEU A 145 -13.22 0.23 9.31
N GLU A 146 -13.78 1.42 9.07
CA GLU A 146 -15.17 1.74 9.41
C GLU A 146 -16.16 1.26 8.33
N ASP A 147 -15.76 1.33 7.06
CA ASP A 147 -16.60 1.00 5.90
C ASP A 147 -15.86 0.05 4.95
N ASP A 148 -16.33 -1.20 4.86
CA ASP A 148 -15.75 -2.22 3.97
C ASP A 148 -15.89 -1.87 2.48
N SER A 149 -16.75 -0.90 2.13
CA SER A 149 -16.92 -0.44 0.75
C SER A 149 -16.01 0.74 0.39
N ASP A 150 -15.36 1.36 1.38
CA ASP A 150 -14.44 2.46 1.15
C ASP A 150 -13.08 1.94 0.64
N GLN A 151 -12.77 2.28 -0.61
CA GLN A 151 -11.56 1.84 -1.30
C GLN A 151 -10.43 2.87 -1.27
N LYS A 152 -10.68 4.05 -0.68
CA LYS A 152 -9.73 5.15 -0.66
C LYS A 152 -8.51 4.80 0.18
N ILE A 153 -7.41 5.47 -0.16
CA ILE A 153 -6.20 5.48 0.65
C ILE A 153 -6.10 6.84 1.32
N TYR A 154 -5.91 6.80 2.63
CA TYR A 154 -5.78 7.96 3.50
C TYR A 154 -4.32 8.19 3.86
N GLU A 155 -3.97 9.44 4.10
CA GLU A 155 -2.70 9.88 4.67
C GLU A 155 -2.94 10.54 6.02
N CYS A 156 -2.08 10.24 6.99
CA CYS A 156 -2.12 10.85 8.31
C CYS A 156 -0.75 10.83 8.97
N ALA A 157 -0.46 11.82 9.82
CA ALA A 157 0.67 11.77 10.74
C ALA A 157 0.29 11.02 12.01
N ARG A 158 1.23 10.25 12.55
CA ARG A 158 1.06 9.61 13.86
C ARG A 158 0.94 10.65 14.97
N GLU A 159 1.77 11.69 14.92
CA GLU A 159 1.82 12.76 15.92
C GLU A 159 0.47 13.49 15.99
N ASP A 160 -0.09 13.88 14.85
CA ASP A 160 -1.38 14.55 14.78
C ASP A 160 -2.51 13.69 15.35
N LEU A 161 -2.49 12.36 15.13
CA LEU A 161 -3.47 11.45 15.73
C LEU A 161 -3.30 11.30 17.24
N ILE A 162 -2.07 11.35 17.75
CA ILE A 162 -1.79 11.29 19.19
C ILE A 162 -2.25 12.58 19.88
N ASP A 163 -1.96 13.73 19.27
CA ASP A 163 -2.38 15.03 19.78
C ASP A 163 -3.92 15.08 19.83
N ASN A 164 -4.62 14.70 18.76
CA ASN A 164 -6.08 14.61 18.75
C ASN A 164 -6.61 13.67 19.85
N LEU A 165 -5.99 12.50 20.06
CA LEU A 165 -6.39 11.56 21.11
C LEU A 165 -6.17 12.15 22.51
N ALA A 166 -5.08 12.89 22.72
CA ALA A 166 -4.76 13.51 24.00
C ALA A 166 -5.71 14.67 24.34
N ASP A 167 -6.14 15.41 23.31
CA ASP A 167 -7.03 16.57 23.42
C ASP A 167 -8.53 16.21 23.32
N ASP A 168 -8.88 14.90 23.23
CA ASP A 168 -10.25 14.39 23.02
C ASP A 168 -10.92 14.94 21.76
N GLU A 169 -10.12 15.22 20.73
CA GLU A 169 -10.56 15.67 19.42
C GLU A 169 -10.79 14.49 18.46
N PRO A 170 -11.75 14.60 17.52
CA PRO A 170 -11.97 13.55 16.53
C PRO A 170 -10.78 13.41 15.55
N PRO A 171 -10.47 12.20 15.08
CA PRO A 171 -9.31 11.96 14.22
C PRO A 171 -9.44 12.58 12.81
N TYR A 172 -10.68 12.83 12.35
CA TYR A 172 -10.97 13.22 10.96
C TYR A 172 -10.35 14.54 10.51
N GLY A 173 -9.94 15.43 11.43
CA GLY A 173 -9.23 16.67 11.09
C GLY A 173 -7.78 16.47 10.62
N SER A 174 -7.22 15.29 10.87
CA SER A 174 -5.81 14.95 10.60
C SER A 174 -5.66 13.76 9.64
N ILE A 175 -6.74 13.42 8.93
CA ILE A 175 -6.81 12.31 7.99
C ILE A 175 -7.27 12.84 6.64
N ASP A 176 -6.39 12.79 5.65
CA ASP A 176 -6.68 13.26 4.30
C ASP A 176 -6.82 12.08 3.33
N VAL A 177 -7.79 12.12 2.42
CA VAL A 177 -7.82 11.18 1.28
C VAL A 177 -6.68 11.57 0.34
N VAL A 178 -5.87 10.61 -0.11
CA VAL A 178 -4.74 10.87 -1.04
C VAL A 178 -4.78 10.05 -2.32
N PHE A 179 -5.41 8.87 -2.32
CA PHE A 179 -5.66 8.10 -3.54
C PHE A 179 -7.09 7.57 -3.55
N ASP A 180 -7.68 7.52 -4.75
CA ASP A 180 -9.05 7.01 -4.92
C ASP A 180 -9.15 5.50 -4.63
N THR A 181 -8.10 4.75 -4.99
CA THR A 181 -8.04 3.29 -4.82
C THR A 181 -6.61 2.80 -4.59
N TYR A 182 -6.47 1.58 -4.08
CA TYR A 182 -5.17 0.91 -3.94
C TYR A 182 -4.45 0.66 -5.30
N PRO A 183 -5.12 0.14 -6.35
CA PRO A 183 -4.50 0.02 -7.68
C PRO A 183 -4.03 1.36 -8.24
N ARG A 184 -4.82 2.42 -8.03
CA ARG A 184 -4.45 3.78 -8.42
C ARG A 184 -3.18 4.22 -7.72
N MET A 185 -3.09 4.04 -6.39
CA MET A 185 -1.87 4.30 -5.62
C MET A 185 -0.65 3.59 -6.22
N LEU A 186 -0.74 2.29 -6.53
CA LEU A 186 0.37 1.54 -7.12
C LEU A 186 0.78 2.09 -8.49
N SER A 187 -0.19 2.46 -9.34
CA SER A 187 0.08 3.05 -10.66
C SER A 187 0.76 4.42 -10.58
N ARG A 188 0.65 5.12 -9.44
CA ARG A 188 1.28 6.42 -9.17
C ARG A 188 2.72 6.31 -8.69
N ILE A 189 3.26 5.10 -8.50
CA ILE A 189 4.67 4.92 -8.11
C ILE A 189 5.56 5.42 -9.26
N LEU A 190 6.44 6.37 -8.93
CA LEU A 190 7.44 6.96 -9.81
C LEU A 190 8.75 6.19 -9.78
N ALA A 191 9.18 5.74 -8.60
CA ALA A 191 10.46 5.11 -8.42
C ALA A 191 10.50 4.19 -7.22
N PHE A 192 11.46 3.26 -7.23
CA PHE A 192 11.88 2.44 -6.11
C PHE A 192 13.31 2.76 -5.71
N LYS A 193 13.63 2.58 -4.43
CA LYS A 193 14.99 2.68 -3.91
C LYS A 193 15.47 1.28 -3.50
N SER A 194 16.57 0.80 -4.08
CA SER A 194 17.14 -0.50 -3.73
C SER A 194 17.80 -0.46 -2.34
N PRO A 195 18.08 -1.62 -1.72
CA PRO A 195 18.85 -1.71 -0.48
C PRO A 195 20.23 -1.05 -0.57
N GLU A 196 20.85 -1.07 -1.76
CA GLU A 196 22.16 -0.46 -2.04
C GLU A 196 22.06 1.07 -2.26
N GLY A 197 20.85 1.61 -2.36
CA GLY A 197 20.58 3.03 -2.55
C GLY A 197 20.36 3.46 -4.00
N ASP A 198 20.43 2.52 -4.96
CA ASP A 198 20.15 2.79 -6.36
C ASP A 198 18.66 3.14 -6.56
N ILE A 199 18.38 4.06 -7.48
CA ILE A 199 17.01 4.47 -7.79
C ILE A 199 16.58 3.88 -9.13
N LEU A 200 15.55 3.03 -9.09
CA LEU A 200 14.87 2.50 -10.27
C LEU A 200 13.65 3.37 -10.58
N TYR A 201 13.69 4.11 -11.69
CA TYR A 201 12.58 4.92 -12.16
C TYR A 201 11.63 4.12 -13.06
N ALA A 202 10.35 4.52 -13.08
CA ALA A 202 9.37 4.02 -14.04
C ALA A 202 9.81 4.32 -15.49
N GLU A 203 9.69 3.35 -16.40
CA GLU A 203 10.16 3.47 -17.79
C GLU A 203 9.25 4.33 -18.70
N ASP A 204 7.93 4.28 -18.50
CA ASP A 204 6.96 5.00 -19.33
C ASP A 204 6.38 6.20 -18.58
N ARG A 205 6.70 7.43 -19.03
CA ARG A 205 5.97 8.66 -18.70
C ARG A 205 5.86 9.62 -19.87
#